data_AF-A0A944WZM9-F1
#
_entry.id   AF-A0A944WZM9-F1
#
_cell.length_a   1.000
_cell.length_b   1.000
_cell.length_c   1.000
_cell.angle_alpha   90.00
_cell.angle_beta   90.00
_cell.angle_gamma   90.00
#
_symmetry.space_group_name_H-M   'P 1'
#
loop_
_entity.id
_entity.type
_entity.pdbx_description
1 polymer ?
#
loop_
_entity_poly.entity_id
_entity_poly.type
_entity_poly.pdbx_seq_one_letter_code
_entity_poly.pdbx_strand_id
1 'polypeptide(L)'
;MFITPKLLLVAFAIMMIIVLFPALLNPKKFQKAIKQMVSDEAQTRLLGLWILTISFLFLSVHWKLTGGWYIIIPIIGWLALIKGCIYIWFPKTIQKIAKKVWLKSENKTGILAFIDLLAIIALLYIGIYIY
;
A
#
# COMPACT_ATOMS: atom_id res chain seq x y z
N MET A 1 -9.69 7.95 23.16
CA MET A 1 -10.71 7.69 22.12
C MET A 1 -9.98 7.00 20.96
N PHE A 2 -9.90 5.67 20.99
CA PHE A 2 -9.24 4.93 19.91
C PHE A 2 -10.12 5.03 18.65
N ILE A 3 -9.48 5.28 17.51
CA ILE A 3 -10.11 5.34 16.19
C ILE A 3 -10.96 4.08 16.00
N THR A 4 -12.22 4.22 15.58
CA THR A 4 -13.06 3.05 15.32
C THR A 4 -12.48 2.26 14.14
N PRO A 5 -12.49 0.92 14.19
CA PRO A 5 -11.99 0.06 13.09
C PRO A 5 -12.49 0.51 11.71
N LYS A 6 -13.79 0.83 11.67
CA LYS A 6 -14.50 1.40 10.52
C LYS A 6 -13.83 2.65 9.95
N LEU A 7 -13.56 3.66 10.80
CA LEU A 7 -12.98 4.93 10.34
C LEU A 7 -11.60 4.71 9.71
N LEU A 8 -10.78 3.85 10.31
CA LEU A 8 -9.44 3.57 9.79
C LEU A 8 -9.48 2.88 8.42
N LEU A 9 -10.30 1.83 8.28
CA LEU A 9 -10.44 1.08 7.02
C LEU A 9 -10.97 1.96 5.89
N VAL A 10 -12.02 2.75 6.18
CA VAL A 10 -12.63 3.66 5.20
C VAL A 10 -11.65 4.77 4.80
N ALA A 11 -10.98 5.40 5.76
CA ALA A 11 -10.00 6.45 5.46
C ALA A 11 -8.83 5.92 4.63
N PHE A 12 -8.27 4.77 5.00
CA PHE A 12 -7.20 4.12 4.24
C PHE A 12 -7.64 3.79 2.81
N ALA A 13 -8.83 3.21 2.64
CA ALA A 13 -9.33 2.86 1.32
C ALA A 13 -9.54 4.09 0.43
N ILE A 14 -10.13 5.16 0.96
CA ILE A 14 -10.32 6.42 0.22
C ILE A 14 -8.97 7.02 -0.20
N MET A 15 -8.01 7.10 0.73
CA MET A 15 -6.66 7.61 0.42
C MET A 15 -5.99 6.80 -0.69
N MET A 16 -6.08 5.47 -0.63
CA MET A 16 -5.45 4.61 -1.64
C MET A 16 -6.15 4.70 -2.99
N ILE A 17 -7.48 4.88 -3.05
CA ILE A 17 -8.20 5.15 -4.30
C ILE A 17 -7.69 6.45 -4.93
N ILE A 18 -7.54 7.53 -4.14
CA ILE A 18 -7.03 8.81 -4.64
C ILE A 18 -5.62 8.65 -5.21
N VAL A 19 -4.76 7.86 -4.56
CA VAL A 19 -3.38 7.60 -5.02
C VAL A 19 -3.33 6.73 -6.27
N LEU A 20 -4.17 5.70 -6.38
CA LEU A 20 -4.14 4.73 -7.49
C LEU A 20 -4.92 5.20 -8.72
N PHE A 21 -5.91 6.07 -8.56
CA PHE A 21 -6.73 6.53 -9.68
C PHE A 21 -5.91 7.18 -10.81
N PRO A 22 -4.90 8.04 -10.55
CA PRO A 22 -3.99 8.54 -11.57
C PRO A 22 -3.21 7.44 -12.33
N ALA A 23 -2.96 6.29 -11.69
CA ALA A 23 -2.26 5.16 -12.30
C ALA A 23 -3.12 4.45 -13.37
N LEU A 24 -4.45 4.53 -13.27
CA LEU A 24 -5.37 4.03 -14.30
C LEU A 24 -5.49 4.99 -15.48
N LEU A 25 -5.60 6.29 -15.20
CA LEU A 25 -5.75 7.30 -16.25
C LEU A 25 -4.48 7.52 -17.06
N ASN A 26 -3.32 7.56 -16.39
CA ASN A 26 -2.04 7.82 -17.03
C ASN A 26 -0.94 6.91 -16.45
N PRO A 27 -0.96 5.59 -16.76
CA PRO A 27 -0.01 4.62 -16.20
C PRO A 27 1.45 5.01 -16.41
N LYS A 28 1.80 5.58 -17.57
CA LYS A 28 3.17 6.02 -17.89
C LYS A 28 3.63 7.17 -16.99
N LYS A 29 2.77 8.18 -16.81
CA LYS A 29 3.08 9.35 -15.98
C LYS A 29 3.20 8.95 -14.51
N PHE A 30 2.29 8.08 -14.04
CA PHE A 30 2.35 7.52 -12.69
C PHE A 30 3.62 6.69 -12.47
N GLN A 31 3.94 5.77 -13.38
CA GLN A 31 5.17 4.97 -13.30
C GLN A 31 6.42 5.85 -13.28
N LYS A 32 6.46 6.93 -14.06
CA LYS A 32 7.57 7.90 -14.05
C LYS A 32 7.67 8.61 -12.70
N ALA A 33 6.55 9.03 -12.11
CA ALA A 33 6.52 9.68 -10.79
C ALA A 33 7.02 8.72 -9.69
N ILE A 34 6.52 7.47 -9.68
CA ILE A 34 6.98 6.44 -8.75
C ILE A 34 8.48 6.17 -8.95
N LYS A 35 8.96 6.05 -10.20
CA LYS A 35 10.38 5.88 -10.53
C LYS A 35 11.23 7.01 -9.95
N GLN A 36 10.76 8.25 -10.05
CA GLN A 36 11.46 9.42 -9.50
C GLN A 36 11.48 9.37 -7.97
N MET A 37 10.34 9.10 -7.32
CA MET A 37 10.27 8.91 -5.86
C MET A 37 11.22 7.83 -5.37
N VAL A 38 11.19 6.63 -5.96
CA VAL A 38 12.05 5.54 -5.50
C VAL A 38 13.51 5.73 -5.88
N SER A 39 13.85 6.63 -6.81
CA SER A 39 15.24 6.87 -7.22
C SER A 39 16.03 7.72 -6.21
N ASP A 40 15.33 8.50 -5.39
CA ASP A 40 15.90 9.30 -4.32
C ASP A 40 15.84 8.55 -2.98
N GLU A 41 16.95 8.57 -2.22
CA GLU A 41 17.04 7.81 -0.97
C GLU A 41 16.12 8.38 0.12
N ALA A 42 16.04 9.70 0.24
CA ALA A 42 15.21 10.37 1.24
C ALA A 42 13.72 10.12 0.97
N GLN A 43 13.30 10.24 -0.30
CA GLN A 43 11.95 9.93 -0.73
C GLN A 43 11.59 8.45 -0.53
N THR A 44 12.53 7.54 -0.76
CA THR A 44 12.31 6.09 -0.50
C THR A 44 12.10 5.83 1.00
N ARG A 45 12.88 6.47 1.87
CA ARG A 45 12.71 6.37 3.33
C ARG A 45 11.38 6.97 3.77
N LEU A 46 10.99 8.12 3.22
CA LEU A 46 9.71 8.76 3.51
C LEU A 46 8.54 7.87 3.09
N LEU A 47 8.62 7.23 1.93
CA LEU A 47 7.64 6.23 1.50
C LEU A 47 7.59 5.05 2.47
N GLY A 48 8.74 4.58 2.96
CA GLY A 48 8.83 3.57 4.01
C GLY A 48 8.15 3.98 5.32
N LEU A 49 8.35 5.24 5.75
CA LEU A 49 7.69 5.81 6.92
C LEU A 49 6.17 5.84 6.78
N TRP A 50 5.66 6.22 5.61
CA TRP A 50 4.22 6.17 5.32
C TRP A 50 3.68 4.74 5.37
N ILE A 51 4.34 3.80 4.70
CA ILE A 51 3.96 2.38 4.70
C ILE A 51 3.95 1.83 6.14
N LEU A 52 4.99 2.14 6.92
CA LEU A 52 5.12 1.70 8.31
C LEU A 52 4.03 2.30 9.19
N THR A 53 3.77 3.60 9.08
CA THR A 53 2.72 4.27 9.86
C THR A 53 1.34 3.68 9.55
N ILE A 54 1.00 3.51 8.27
CA ILE A 54 -0.29 2.97 7.85
C ILE A 54 -0.46 1.52 8.33
N SER A 55 0.55 0.68 8.11
CA SER A 55 0.48 -0.73 8.52
C SER A 55 0.42 -0.89 10.05
N PHE A 56 1.13 -0.05 10.80
CA PHE A 56 1.04 -0.02 12.25
C PHE A 56 -0.36 0.40 12.73
N LEU A 57 -0.92 1.47 12.17
CA LEU A 57 -2.29 1.89 12.48
C LEU A 57 -3.29 0.77 12.16
N PHE A 58 -3.13 0.12 11.01
CA PHE A 58 -3.99 -0.99 10.60
C PHE A 58 -3.91 -2.18 11.57
N LEU A 59 -2.71 -2.58 11.97
CA LEU A 59 -2.49 -3.66 12.94
C LEU A 59 -2.96 -3.28 14.35
N SER A 60 -2.95 -1.99 14.74
CA SER A 60 -3.49 -1.56 16.03
C SER A 60 -4.97 -1.93 16.21
N VAL A 61 -5.68 -2.12 15.09
CA VAL A 61 -7.09 -2.53 15.03
C VAL A 61 -7.22 -4.01 14.68
N HIS A 62 -6.45 -4.50 13.70
CA HIS A 62 -6.55 -5.85 13.14
C HIS A 62 -5.23 -6.62 13.26
N TRP A 63 -4.75 -6.90 14.48
CA TRP A 63 -3.54 -7.70 14.67
C TRP A 63 -3.79 -9.20 14.90
N LYS A 64 -4.97 -9.58 15.43
CA LYS A 64 -5.27 -10.96 15.79
C LYS A 64 -5.41 -11.82 14.54
N LEU A 65 -4.67 -12.91 14.48
CA LEU A 65 -4.84 -13.97 13.50
C LEU A 65 -6.09 -14.79 13.86
N THR A 66 -7.26 -14.29 13.51
CA THR A 66 -8.54 -15.00 13.69
C THR A 66 -8.82 -15.91 12.50
N GLY A 67 -9.49 -17.04 12.74
CA GLY A 67 -9.79 -18.03 11.69
C GLY A 67 -10.70 -17.51 10.56
N GLY A 68 -10.83 -18.33 9.52
CA GLY A 68 -11.60 -17.99 8.31
C GLY A 68 -10.85 -17.06 7.35
N TRP A 69 -11.58 -16.43 6.43
CA TRP A 69 -11.00 -15.55 5.42
C TRP A 69 -10.44 -14.24 6.00
N TYR A 70 -10.87 -13.86 7.21
CA TYR A 70 -10.41 -12.66 7.90
C TYR A 70 -8.92 -12.70 8.27
N ILE A 71 -8.28 -13.88 8.31
CA ILE A 71 -6.84 -14.01 8.62
C ILE A 71 -5.94 -13.30 7.60
N ILE A 72 -6.43 -13.08 6.38
CA ILE A 72 -5.67 -12.43 5.31
C ILE A 72 -5.36 -10.97 5.65
N ILE A 73 -6.27 -10.30 6.37
CA ILE A 73 -6.19 -8.90 6.76
C ILE A 73 -4.95 -8.61 7.64
N PRO A 74 -4.78 -9.24 8.82
CA PRO A 74 -3.59 -9.06 9.65
C PRO A 74 -2.30 -9.51 8.95
N ILE A 75 -2.35 -10.55 8.10
CA ILE A 75 -1.17 -11.01 7.32
C ILE A 75 -0.68 -9.88 6.40
N ILE A 76 -1.58 -9.24 5.66
CA ILE A 76 -1.23 -8.09 4.81
C ILE A 76 -0.66 -6.95 5.67
N GLY A 77 -1.24 -6.69 6.84
CA GLY A 77 -0.74 -5.70 7.79
C GLY A 77 0.71 -5.96 8.22
N TRP A 78 1.02 -7.19 8.64
CA TRP A 78 2.37 -7.58 9.05
C TRP A 78 3.39 -7.53 7.90
N LEU A 79 2.99 -8.00 6.71
CA LEU A 79 3.84 -7.89 5.52
C LEU A 79 4.13 -6.43 5.15
N ALA A 80 3.12 -5.55 5.23
CA ALA A 80 3.28 -4.12 4.99
C ALA A 80 4.19 -3.47 6.04
N LEU A 81 4.09 -3.87 7.31
CA LEU A 81 4.95 -3.38 8.39
C LEU A 81 6.42 -3.72 8.12
N ILE A 82 6.70 -4.99 7.80
CA ILE A 82 8.05 -5.45 7.42
C ILE A 82 8.55 -4.69 6.19
N LYS A 83 7.70 -4.52 5.17
CA LYS A 83 8.03 -3.73 3.98
C LYS A 83 8.40 -2.29 4.33
N GLY A 84 7.66 -1.64 5.23
CA GLY A 84 7.98 -0.31 5.74
C GLY A 84 9.38 -0.24 6.36
N CYS A 85 9.71 -1.20 7.24
CA CYS A 85 11.05 -1.31 7.83
C CYS A 85 12.14 -1.46 6.75
N ILE A 86 11.92 -2.32 5.76
CA ILE A 86 12.89 -2.54 4.67
C ILE A 86 13.11 -1.24 3.86
N TYR A 87 12.06 -0.47 3.57
CA TYR A 87 12.19 0.78 2.83
C TYR A 87 12.99 1.83 3.62
N ILE A 88 12.83 1.86 4.95
CA ILE A 88 13.54 2.79 5.82
C ILE A 88 15.00 2.38 6.01
N TRP A 89 15.27 1.11 6.34
CA TRP A 89 16.62 0.63 6.69
C TRP A 89 17.47 0.29 5.48
N PHE A 90 16.86 -0.17 4.38
CA PHE A 90 17.56 -0.65 3.19
C PHE A 90 17.06 0.00 1.89
N PRO A 91 17.01 1.35 1.78
CA PRO A 91 16.45 2.05 0.62
C PRO A 91 17.20 1.73 -0.69
N LYS A 92 18.52 1.50 -0.62
CA LYS A 92 19.34 1.10 -1.79
C LYS A 92 18.93 -0.26 -2.36
N THR A 93 18.46 -1.18 -1.52
CA THR A 93 17.94 -2.48 -1.97
C THR A 93 16.64 -2.30 -2.74
N ILE A 94 15.73 -1.46 -2.22
CA ILE A 94 14.48 -1.11 -2.89
C ILE A 94 14.74 -0.42 -4.23
N GLN A 95 15.67 0.53 -4.29
CA GLN A 95 16.10 1.18 -5.53
C GLN A 95 16.56 0.18 -6.60
N LYS A 96 17.37 -0.82 -6.20
CA LYS A 96 17.84 -1.88 -7.12
C LYS A 96 16.69 -2.77 -7.61
N ILE A 97 15.77 -3.15 -6.71
CA ILE A 97 14.60 -3.97 -7.06
C ILE A 97 13.69 -3.20 -8.01
N ALA A 98 13.36 -1.95 -7.69
CA ALA A 98 12.51 -1.10 -8.52
C ALA A 98 13.10 -0.96 -9.93
N LYS A 99 14.42 -0.71 -10.04
CA LYS A 99 15.13 -0.65 -11.32
C LYS A 99 15.02 -1.94 -12.15
N LYS A 100 15.05 -3.12 -11.51
CA LYS A 100 15.00 -4.41 -12.19
C LYS A 100 13.59 -4.88 -12.56
N VAL A 101 12.61 -4.65 -11.69
CA VAL A 101 11.27 -5.29 -11.76
C VAL A 101 10.19 -4.33 -12.23
N TRP A 102 10.12 -3.13 -11.66
CA TRP A 102 8.99 -2.20 -11.88
C TRP A 102 9.17 -1.32 -13.12
N LEU A 103 10.37 -1.20 -13.67
CA LEU A 103 10.67 -0.29 -14.78
C LEU A 103 10.61 -0.90 -16.19
N LYS A 104 10.25 -2.18 -16.31
CA LYS A 104 10.39 -2.89 -17.59
C LYS A 104 9.12 -2.97 -18.45
N SER A 105 7.93 -2.66 -17.92
CA SER A 105 6.70 -2.79 -18.70
C SER A 105 5.63 -1.79 -18.26
N GLU A 106 5.18 -0.96 -19.20
CA GLU A 106 4.17 0.08 -18.99
C GLU A 106 2.77 -0.54 -18.77
N ASN A 107 2.43 -1.59 -19.52
CA ASN A 107 1.14 -2.28 -19.41
C ASN A 107 0.94 -2.95 -18.04
N LYS A 108 2.03 -3.36 -17.38
CA LYS A 108 1.95 -3.97 -16.04
C LYS A 108 1.50 -2.97 -14.97
N THR A 109 1.86 -1.70 -15.10
CA THR A 109 1.50 -0.67 -14.09
C THR A 109 -0.01 -0.46 -14.05
N GLY A 110 -0.66 -0.33 -15.22
CA GLY A 110 -2.11 -0.15 -15.29
C GLY A 110 -2.88 -1.38 -14.79
N ILE A 111 -2.44 -2.59 -15.17
CA ILE A 111 -3.06 -3.84 -14.71
C ILE A 111 -2.93 -4.00 -13.20
N LEU A 112 -1.73 -3.76 -12.64
CA LEU A 112 -1.52 -3.83 -11.20
C LEU A 112 -2.36 -2.79 -10.45
N ALA A 113 -2.40 -1.55 -10.94
CA ALA A 113 -3.24 -0.51 -10.35
C ALA A 113 -4.73 -0.88 -10.36
N PHE A 114 -5.20 -1.54 -11.41
CA PHE A 114 -6.59 -2.01 -11.49
C PHE A 114 -6.88 -3.13 -10.47
N ILE A 115 -5.98 -4.11 -10.33
CA ILE A 115 -6.08 -5.17 -9.33
C ILE A 115 -6.05 -4.58 -7.92
N ASP A 116 -5.13 -3.66 -7.65
CA ASP A 116 -5.00 -3.00 -6.35
C ASP A 116 -6.28 -2.19 -6.03
N LEU A 117 -6.86 -1.51 -7.01
CA LEU A 117 -8.10 -0.76 -6.84
C LEU A 117 -9.28 -1.69 -6.49
N LEU A 118 -9.40 -2.86 -7.14
CA LEU A 118 -10.41 -3.85 -6.78
C LEU A 118 -10.25 -4.36 -5.34
N ALA A 119 -9.01 -4.64 -4.94
CA ALA A 119 -8.71 -5.05 -3.57
C ALA A 119 -9.09 -3.97 -2.54
N ILE A 120 -8.84 -2.70 -2.87
CA ILE A 120 -9.19 -1.57 -2.00
C ILE A 120 -10.70 -1.33 -1.94
N ILE A 121 -11.42 -1.49 -3.05
CA ILE A 121 -12.89 -1.40 -3.06
C ILE A 121 -13.50 -2.51 -2.20
N ALA A 122 -12.96 -3.73 -2.25
CA ALA A 122 -13.38 -4.81 -1.36
C ALA A 122 -13.11 -4.47 0.12
N LEU A 123 -11.97 -3.85 0.41
CA LEU A 123 -11.63 -3.41 1.77
C LEU A 123 -12.53 -2.26 2.26
N LEU A 124 -12.91 -1.34 1.36
CA LEU A 124 -13.90 -0.29 1.64
C LEU A 124 -15.27 -0.89 1.96
N TYR A 125 -15.72 -1.87 1.17
CA TYR A 125 -16.97 -2.59 1.41
C TYR A 125 -16.97 -3.26 2.81
N ILE A 126 -15.88 -3.96 3.15
CA ILE A 126 -15.71 -4.57 4.48
C ILE A 126 -15.79 -3.49 5.57
N GLY A 127 -15.10 -2.37 5.40
CA GLY A 127 -15.11 -1.27 6.36
C GLY A 127 -16.48 -0.63 6.56
N ILE A 128 -17.34 -0.58 5.53
CA ILE A 128 -18.66 0.07 5.61
C ILE A 128 -19.72 -0.88 6.17
N TYR A 129 -19.73 -2.14 5.73
CA TYR A 129 -20.86 -3.06 5.95
C TYR A 129 -20.59 -4.15 7.00
N ILE A 130 -19.33 -4.47 7.30
CA ILE A 130 -18.98 -5.50 8.30
C ILE A 130 -18.60 -4.86 9.64
N TYR A 131 -17.96 -3.68 9.59
CA TYR A 131 -17.59 -2.87 10.76
C TYR A 131 -18.49 -1.64 10.93
#